data_AF-A0A1I7US54-F1
#
_entry.id   AF-A0A1I7US54-F1
#
_cell.length_a   1.000
_cell.length_b   1.000
_cell.length_c   1.000
_cell.angle_alpha   90.00
_cell.angle_beta   90.00
_cell.angle_gamma   90.00
#
_symmetry.space_group_name_H-M   'P 1'
#
loop_
_entity.id
_entity.type
_entity.pdbx_description
1 polymer ?
#
loop_
_entity_poly.entity_id
_entity_poly.type
_entity_poly.pdbx_seq_one_letter_code
_entity_poly.pdbx_strand_id
1 'polypeptide(L)'
;MILTFPPDKLDTEQAYHHVAAIKDGNLAMVRKDFLNLSEELTEVAAILYQRTCIYLETPIEKPHILDKTIQNIRAENKPRLEFALGRATLRYTKATYEEIIKNLYHALQNERLAINYLEMINIERESSTSSGTASSCTIS
;
A
#
# COMPACT_ATOMS: atom_id res chain seq x y z
N MET A 1 3.65 -0.90 -25.22
CA MET A 1 3.32 0.34 -24.49
C MET A 1 4.11 0.31 -23.19
N ILE A 2 5.15 1.13 -23.06
CA ILE A 2 5.91 1.20 -21.80
C ILE A 2 5.10 2.14 -20.89
N LEU A 3 4.42 1.57 -19.90
CA LEU A 3 3.77 2.36 -18.86
C LEU A 3 4.88 3.01 -18.03
N THR A 4 5.20 4.27 -18.33
CA THR A 4 6.02 5.11 -17.47
C THR A 4 5.15 5.54 -16.30
N PHE A 5 5.34 4.88 -15.15
CA PHE A 5 4.60 5.17 -13.95
C PHE A 5 5.16 6.41 -13.25
N PRO A 6 4.30 7.25 -12.63
CA PRO A 6 4.77 8.34 -11.81
C PRO A 6 5.60 7.80 -10.63
N PRO A 7 6.61 8.55 -10.17
CA PRO A 7 7.39 8.17 -8.99
C PRO A 7 6.46 7.98 -7.79
N ASP A 8 6.73 6.94 -7.01
CA ASP A 8 6.00 6.64 -5.80
C ASP A 8 6.16 7.78 -4.78
N LYS A 9 5.15 8.65 -4.72
CA LYS A 9 5.09 9.83 -3.84
C LYS A 9 4.09 9.64 -2.70
N LEU A 10 3.54 8.45 -2.53
CA LEU A 10 2.51 8.21 -1.53
C LEU A 10 3.14 8.11 -0.13
N ASP A 11 2.89 9.12 0.70
CA ASP A 11 3.06 9.03 2.14
C ASP A 11 1.91 8.20 2.73
N THR A 12 2.20 6.94 3.07
CA THR A 12 1.22 5.97 3.56
C THR A 12 0.60 6.39 4.89
N GLU A 13 1.37 7.01 5.79
CA GLU A 13 0.85 7.45 7.10
C GLU A 13 -0.09 8.65 6.93
N GLN A 14 0.31 9.64 6.14
CA GLN A 14 -0.54 10.79 5.85
C GLN A 14 -1.85 10.35 5.16
N ALA A 15 -1.76 9.48 4.16
CA ALA A 15 -2.93 8.94 3.47
C ALA A 15 -3.84 8.14 4.41
N TYR A 16 -3.26 7.32 5.30
CA TYR A 16 -4.01 6.59 6.33
C TYR A 16 -4.79 7.53 7.24
N HIS A 17 -4.15 8.59 7.77
CA HIS A 17 -4.80 9.57 8.62
C HIS A 17 -5.91 10.33 7.89
N HIS A 18 -5.69 10.71 6.64
CA HIS A 18 -6.69 11.37 5.80
C HIS A 18 -7.93 10.49 5.60
N VAL A 19 -7.74 9.23 5.18
CA VAL A 19 -8.84 8.29 4.97
C VAL A 19 -9.56 7.94 6.28
N ALA A 20 -8.83 7.80 7.39
CA ALA A 20 -9.41 7.59 8.71
C ALA A 20 -10.33 8.74 9.13
N ALA A 21 -9.89 10.00 8.90
CA ALA A 21 -10.71 11.17 9.19
C ALA A 21 -12.00 11.20 8.35
N ILE A 22 -11.94 10.80 7.08
CA ILE A 22 -13.14 10.68 6.22
C ILE A 22 -14.08 9.61 6.75
N LYS A 23 -13.53 8.43 7.09
CA LYS A 23 -14.27 7.28 7.62
C LYS A 23 -15.01 7.64 8.91
N ASP A 24 -14.37 8.38 9.82
CA ASP A 24 -14.89 8.61 11.16
C ASP A 24 -15.73 9.90 11.29
N GLY A 25 -15.51 10.91 10.45
CA GLY A 25 -16.13 12.24 10.60
C GLY A 25 -16.99 12.71 9.44
N ASN A 26 -16.56 12.54 8.19
CA ASN A 26 -17.18 13.24 7.05
C ASN A 26 -18.41 12.53 6.46
N LEU A 27 -18.51 11.21 6.59
CA LEU A 27 -19.60 10.44 5.94
C LEU A 27 -21.00 10.78 6.50
N ALA A 28 -21.08 11.14 7.79
CA ALA A 28 -22.33 11.55 8.43
C ALA A 28 -22.88 12.89 7.89
N MET A 29 -22.00 13.81 7.46
CA MET A 29 -22.38 15.15 7.02
C MET A 29 -22.72 15.26 5.52
N VAL A 30 -22.43 14.21 4.75
CA VAL A 30 -22.65 14.21 3.30
C VAL A 30 -24.14 13.95 3.00
N ARG A 31 -24.84 15.01 2.55
CA ARG A 31 -26.26 15.00 2.19
C ARG A 31 -26.55 14.58 0.74
N LYS A 32 -25.52 14.25 -0.05
CA LYS A 32 -25.71 13.93 -1.47
C LYS A 32 -26.14 12.47 -1.64
N ASP A 33 -27.16 12.24 -2.46
CA ASP A 33 -27.62 10.90 -2.84
C ASP A 33 -26.57 10.14 -3.67
N PHE A 34 -25.71 10.89 -4.38
CA PHE A 34 -24.65 10.34 -5.20
C PHE A 34 -23.29 11.01 -4.93
N LEU A 35 -22.25 10.18 -4.84
CA LEU A 35 -20.87 10.58 -4.57
C LEU A 35 -19.92 9.97 -5.58
N ASN A 36 -18.77 10.62 -5.76
CA ASN A 36 -17.65 10.11 -6.54
C ASN A 36 -16.43 10.04 -5.63
N LEU A 37 -15.47 9.19 -5.99
CA LEU A 37 -14.16 9.20 -5.34
C LEU A 37 -13.44 10.49 -5.75
N SER A 38 -12.82 11.20 -4.81
CA SER A 38 -12.01 12.37 -5.17
C SER A 38 -10.80 11.94 -5.99
N GLU A 39 -10.23 12.87 -6.75
CA GLU A 39 -8.99 12.64 -7.51
C GLU A 39 -7.86 12.17 -6.58
N GLU A 40 -7.71 12.84 -5.43
CA GLU A 40 -6.75 12.47 -4.38
C GLU A 40 -6.91 11.02 -3.91
N LEU A 41 -8.14 10.59 -3.56
CA LEU A 41 -8.37 9.23 -3.10
C LEU A 41 -8.21 8.19 -4.21
N THR A 42 -8.47 8.59 -5.46
CA THR A 42 -8.25 7.75 -6.63
C THR A 42 -6.75 7.53 -6.86
N GLU A 43 -5.94 8.58 -6.73
CA GLU A 43 -4.49 8.50 -6.82
C GLU A 43 -3.90 7.62 -5.71
N VAL A 44 -4.35 7.78 -4.46
CA VAL A 44 -3.97 6.91 -3.34
C VAL A 44 -4.27 5.45 -3.66
N ALA A 45 -5.47 5.14 -4.13
CA ALA A 45 -5.86 3.78 -4.50
C ALA A 45 -4.99 3.21 -5.63
N ALA A 46 -4.68 4.02 -6.64
CA ALA A 46 -3.90 3.63 -7.80
C ALA A 46 -2.45 3.30 -7.42
N ILE A 47 -1.80 4.16 -6.64
CA ILE A 47 -0.43 3.93 -6.18
C ILE A 47 -0.37 2.67 -5.29
N LEU A 48 -1.32 2.51 -4.36
CA LEU A 48 -1.34 1.33 -3.48
C LEU A 48 -1.58 0.03 -4.26
N TYR A 49 -2.44 0.08 -5.28
CA TYR A 49 -2.68 -1.06 -6.16
C TYR A 49 -1.42 -1.43 -6.94
N GLN A 50 -0.69 -0.43 -7.42
CA GLN A 50 0.55 -0.64 -8.13
C GLN A 50 1.63 -1.27 -7.23
N ARG A 51 1.86 -0.73 -6.03
CA ARG A 51 2.79 -1.33 -5.03
C ARG A 51 2.44 -2.79 -4.76
N THR A 52 1.15 -3.04 -4.59
CA THR A 52 0.59 -4.39 -4.39
C THR A 52 0.94 -5.31 -5.55
N CYS A 53 0.62 -4.92 -6.79
CA CYS A 53 0.85 -5.76 -7.96
C CYS A 53 2.34 -6.00 -8.22
N ILE A 54 3.17 -4.94 -8.16
CA ILE A 54 4.62 -5.06 -8.36
C ILE A 54 5.19 -6.11 -7.42
N TYR A 55 4.86 -6.07 -6.14
CA TYR A 55 5.44 -7.00 -5.17
C TYR A 55 4.90 -8.43 -5.27
N LEU A 56 3.65 -8.61 -5.72
CA LEU A 56 3.07 -9.94 -5.92
C LEU A 56 3.55 -10.60 -7.22
N GLU A 57 3.87 -9.82 -8.24
CA GLU A 57 4.11 -10.30 -9.61
C GLU A 57 5.59 -10.28 -10.00
N THR A 58 6.43 -9.52 -9.29
CA THR A 58 7.87 -9.46 -9.54
C THR A 58 8.60 -10.54 -8.74
N PRO A 59 9.44 -11.38 -9.38
CA PRO A 59 10.31 -12.32 -8.68
C PRO A 59 11.24 -11.61 -7.70
N ILE A 60 11.31 -12.10 -6.45
CA ILE A 60 12.21 -11.57 -5.42
C ILE A 60 13.57 -12.26 -5.53
N GLU A 61 14.62 -11.52 -5.89
CA GLU A 61 15.97 -12.07 -6.11
C GLU A 61 16.60 -12.67 -4.85
N LYS A 62 16.29 -12.10 -3.67
CA LYS A 62 16.82 -12.54 -2.36
C LYS A 62 15.67 -12.76 -1.37
N PRO A 63 14.95 -13.88 -1.46
CA PRO A 63 13.77 -14.10 -0.64
C PRO A 63 14.09 -14.10 0.86
N HIS A 64 13.20 -13.52 1.65
CA HIS A 64 13.22 -13.45 3.11
C HIS A 64 12.03 -14.21 3.71
N ILE A 65 12.15 -14.70 4.94
CA ILE A 65 11.06 -15.42 5.61
C ILE A 65 9.80 -14.55 5.77
N LEU A 66 9.97 -13.24 5.94
CA LEU A 66 8.88 -12.26 6.06
C LEU A 66 8.22 -11.92 4.71
N ASP A 67 8.84 -12.22 3.56
CA ASP A 67 8.24 -11.93 2.26
C ASP A 67 6.89 -12.65 2.11
N LYS A 68 6.75 -13.86 2.66
CA LYS A 68 5.48 -14.59 2.61
C LYS A 68 4.37 -13.86 3.37
N THR A 69 4.70 -13.25 4.51
CA THR A 69 3.76 -12.43 5.29
C THR A 69 3.32 -11.21 4.50
N ILE A 70 4.28 -10.50 3.88
CA ILE A 70 3.99 -9.31 3.07
C ILE A 70 3.14 -9.68 1.83
N GLN A 71 3.45 -10.79 1.17
CA GLN A 71 2.65 -11.31 0.05
C GLN A 71 1.21 -11.60 0.47
N ASN A 72 0.98 -12.23 1.63
CA ASN A 72 -0.38 -12.51 2.11
C ASN A 72 -1.15 -11.20 2.37
N ILE A 73 -0.52 -10.23 3.02
CA ILE A 73 -1.11 -8.90 3.29
C ILE A 73 -1.52 -8.21 1.98
N ARG A 74 -0.59 -8.17 1.00
CA ARG A 74 -0.81 -7.52 -0.28
C ARG A 74 -1.81 -8.28 -1.16
N ALA A 75 -1.88 -9.60 -1.07
CA ALA A 75 -2.89 -10.41 -1.73
C ALA A 75 -4.31 -10.10 -1.22
N GLU A 76 -4.48 -9.81 0.08
CA GLU A 76 -5.76 -9.34 0.62
C GLU A 76 -6.10 -7.91 0.18
N ASN A 77 -5.09 -7.05 -0.02
CA ASN A 77 -5.31 -5.67 -0.48
C ASN A 77 -5.75 -5.59 -1.94
N LYS A 78 -5.23 -6.48 -2.80
CA LYS A 78 -5.49 -6.47 -4.24
C LYS A 78 -7.00 -6.37 -4.60
N PRO A 79 -7.90 -7.25 -4.13
CA PRO A 79 -9.32 -7.16 -4.47
C PRO A 79 -10.02 -5.92 -3.89
N ARG A 80 -9.57 -5.41 -2.73
CA ARG A 80 -10.11 -4.17 -2.13
C ARG A 80 -9.82 -2.96 -3.01
N LEU A 81 -8.61 -2.92 -3.56
CA LEU A 81 -8.14 -1.84 -4.41
C LEU A 81 -8.74 -1.94 -5.83
N GLU A 82 -8.91 -3.14 -6.37
CA GLU A 82 -9.65 -3.37 -7.62
C GLU A 82 -11.10 -2.91 -7.51
N PHE A 83 -11.75 -3.17 -6.37
CA PHE A 83 -13.09 -2.68 -6.12
C PHE A 83 -13.17 -1.15 -6.10
N ALA A 84 -12.22 -0.48 -5.44
CA ALA A 84 -12.16 0.99 -5.37
C ALA A 84 -11.88 1.61 -6.75
N LEU A 85 -10.90 1.08 -7.49
CA LEU A 85 -10.47 1.62 -8.78
C LEU A 85 -11.43 1.30 -9.92
N GLY A 86 -11.96 0.08 -9.98
CA GLY A 86 -12.94 -0.32 -10.99
C GLY A 86 -14.24 0.47 -10.91
N ARG A 87 -14.43 1.19 -9.80
CA ARG A 87 -15.56 2.05 -9.55
C ARG A 87 -15.22 3.53 -9.76
N ALA A 88 -13.95 3.96 -9.67
CA ALA A 88 -13.49 5.35 -9.49
C ALA A 88 -14.18 6.43 -10.37
N THR A 89 -14.58 6.08 -11.59
CA THR A 89 -15.22 7.00 -12.55
C THR A 89 -16.76 7.04 -12.48
N LEU A 90 -17.38 6.25 -11.59
CA LEU A 90 -18.83 6.11 -11.49
C LEU A 90 -19.38 6.95 -10.32
N ARG A 91 -20.67 7.30 -10.44
CA ARG A 91 -21.45 7.85 -9.33
C ARG A 91 -21.92 6.69 -8.44
N TYR A 92 -21.78 6.83 -7.14
CA TYR A 92 -22.14 5.82 -6.15
C TYR A 92 -23.24 6.29 -5.23
N THR A 93 -24.01 5.35 -4.70
CA THR A 93 -24.80 5.61 -3.50
C THR A 93 -23.87 5.89 -2.31
N LYS A 94 -24.41 6.55 -1.28
CA LYS A 94 -23.69 6.75 -0.01
C LYS A 94 -23.13 5.45 0.56
N ALA A 95 -23.90 4.37 0.58
CA ALA A 95 -23.48 3.07 1.10
C ALA A 95 -22.27 2.49 0.34
N THR A 96 -22.25 2.59 -1.00
CA THR A 96 -21.11 2.15 -1.81
C THR A 96 -19.89 3.05 -1.58
N TYR A 97 -20.08 4.36 -1.42
CA TYR A 97 -18.98 5.25 -1.09
C TYR A 97 -18.37 4.93 0.29
N GLU A 98 -19.20 4.65 1.31
CA GLU A 98 -18.76 4.20 2.63
C GLU A 98 -17.96 2.89 2.55
N GLU A 99 -18.40 1.94 1.74
CA GLU A 99 -17.68 0.69 1.48
C GLU A 99 -16.31 0.93 0.81
N ILE A 100 -16.24 1.82 -0.18
CA ILE A 100 -14.97 2.21 -0.82
C ILE A 100 -14.02 2.83 0.21
N ILE A 101 -14.48 3.79 1.02
CA ILE A 101 -13.66 4.41 2.06
C ILE A 101 -13.18 3.38 3.09
N LYS A 102 -14.04 2.45 3.50
CA LYS A 102 -13.65 1.36 4.41
C LYS A 102 -12.60 0.43 3.80
N ASN A 103 -12.75 0.10 2.52
CA ASN A 103 -11.78 -0.73 1.79
C ASN A 103 -10.42 -0.02 1.66
N LEU A 104 -10.41 1.28 1.35
CA LEU A 104 -9.18 2.08 1.32
C LEU A 104 -8.53 2.18 2.68
N TYR A 105 -9.31 2.39 3.74
CA TYR A 105 -8.81 2.42 5.12
C TYR A 105 -8.10 1.12 5.49
N HIS A 106 -8.73 -0.03 5.23
CA HIS A 106 -8.13 -1.33 5.51
C HIS A 106 -6.90 -1.61 4.64
N ALA A 107 -6.93 -1.22 3.36
CA ALA A 107 -5.79 -1.40 2.47
C ALA A 107 -4.57 -0.60 2.96
N LEU A 108 -4.78 0.66 3.38
CA LEU A 108 -3.73 1.50 3.97
C LEU A 108 -3.24 0.95 5.30
N GLN A 109 -4.13 0.50 6.19
CA GLN A 109 -3.73 -0.14 7.45
C GLN A 109 -2.83 -1.36 7.21
N ASN A 110 -3.20 -2.20 6.25
CA ASN A 110 -2.41 -3.36 5.84
C ASN A 110 -1.07 -2.96 5.21
N GLU A 111 -1.05 -1.90 4.38
CA GLU A 111 0.21 -1.43 3.79
C GLU A 111 1.18 -0.94 4.87
N ARG A 112 0.71 -0.29 5.93
CA ARG A 112 1.57 0.11 7.06
C ARG A 112 2.26 -1.10 7.69
N LEU A 113 1.54 -2.20 7.88
CA LEU A 113 2.11 -3.45 8.39
C LEU A 113 3.13 -4.04 7.40
N ALA A 114 2.82 -4.02 6.09
CA ALA A 114 3.74 -4.46 5.05
C ALA A 114 5.04 -3.65 5.02
N ILE A 115 4.96 -2.32 5.18
CA ILE A 115 6.11 -1.42 5.26
C ILE A 115 6.98 -1.77 6.47
N ASN A 116 6.39 -1.97 7.65
CA ASN A 116 7.14 -2.37 8.84
C ASN A 116 7.93 -3.67 8.62
N TYR A 117 7.32 -4.68 7.98
CA TYR A 117 8.04 -5.91 7.66
C TYR A 117 9.14 -5.71 6.62
N LEU A 118 8.93 -4.85 5.62
CA LEU A 118 9.97 -4.49 4.64
C LEU A 118 11.15 -3.78 5.30
N GLU A 119 10.90 -2.88 6.26
CA GLU A 119 11.93 -2.23 7.04
C GLU A 119 12.75 -3.22 7.87
N MET A 120 12.09 -4.20 8.51
CA MET A 120 12.79 -5.28 9.22
C MET A 120 13.70 -6.07 8.29
N ILE A 121 13.22 -6.43 7.09
CA ILE A 121 14.03 -7.12 6.07
C ILE A 121 15.27 -6.29 5.70
N ASN A 122 15.11 -4.98 5.51
CA ASN A 122 16.21 -4.10 5.14
C ASN A 122 17.26 -4.00 6.25
N ILE A 123 16.82 -3.83 7.50
CA ILE A 123 17.71 -3.79 8.69
C ILE A 123 18.51 -5.09 8.80
N GLU A 124 17.86 -6.26 8.64
CA GLU A 124 18.53 -7.56 8.70
C GLU A 124 19.55 -7.74 7.57
N ARG A 125 19.21 -7.31 6.34
CA ARG A 125 20.13 -7.36 5.20
C ARG A 125 21.34 -6.42 5.38
N GLU A 126 21.12 -5.22 5.91
CA GLU A 126 22.20 -4.27 6.21
C GLU A 126 23.15 -4.81 7.30
N SER A 127 22.60 -5.42 8.35
CA SER A 127 23.40 -6.04 9.42
C SER A 127 24.22 -7.26 8.96
N SER A 128 23.70 -8.02 7.99
CA SER A 128 24.39 -9.17 7.39
C SER A 128 25.51 -8.74 6.44
N THR A 129 25.42 -7.55 5.86
CA THR A 129 26.42 -7.02 4.93
C THR A 129 27.60 -6.38 5.67
N SER A 130 27.39 -5.79 6.84
CA SER A 130 28.44 -5.16 7.65
C SER A 130 29.31 -6.14 8.44
N SER A 131 28.85 -7.37 8.67
CA SER A 131 29.61 -8.46 9.33
C SER A 131 30.55 -9.22 8.38
N GLY A 132 30.48 -8.96 7.06
CA GLY A 132 31.29 -9.64 6.04
C GLY A 132 32.65 -9.02 5.73
N THR A 133 33.00 -7.85 6.29
CA THR A 133 34.25 -7.13 5.95
C THR A 133 35.36 -7.18 7.02
N ALA A 134 35.20 -7.96 8.09
CA ALA A 134 36.21 -8.11 9.15
C ALA A 134 36.87 -9.51 9.13
N SER A 135 37.47 -9.91 8.02
CA SER A 135 38.41 -11.04 7.99
C SER A 135 39.28 -10.99 6.74
N SER A 136 40.31 -10.16 6.75
CA SER A 136 41.57 -10.43 6.04
C SER A 136 42.60 -9.36 6.42
N CYS A 137 43.43 -9.66 7.42
CA CYS A 137 44.86 -9.35 7.37
C CYS A 137 45.57 -10.11 8.50
N THR A 138 45.84 -11.38 8.21
CA THR A 138 46.87 -12.16 8.88
C THR A 138 48.24 -11.70 8.39
N ILE A 139 49.07 -11.27 9.35
CA ILE A 139 50.51 -11.56 9.52
C ILE A 139 51.41 -11.46 8.28
N SER A 140 52.33 -10.48 8.31
CA SER A 140 53.78 -10.69 8.13
C SER A 140 54.54 -9.48 8.68
#